data_AF-A0A962T2Z1-F1
#
_entry.id   AF-A0A962T2Z1-F1
#
_cell.length_a   1.000
_cell.length_b   1.000
_cell.length_c   1.000
_cell.angle_alpha   90.00
_cell.angle_beta   90.00
_cell.angle_gamma   90.00
#
_symmetry.space_group_name_H-M   'P 1'
#
loop_
_entity.id
_entity.type
_entity.pdbx_description
1 polymer ?
#
loop_
_entity_poly.entity_id
_entity_poly.type
_entity_poly.pdbx_seq_one_letter_code
_entity_poly.pdbx_strand_id
1 'polypeptide(L)' 'MTQLCRDYGLVEKAGCGLQKIVAICKQLKLPPPQFQCDSNFIKTTMYKTGSSTQ' A
#
# COMPACT_ATOMS: atom_id res chain seq x y z
N MET A 1 -5.87 -14.09 12.69
CA MET A 1 -5.20 -14.17 11.37
C MET A 1 -3.87 -13.42 11.34
N THR A 2 -3.80 -12.16 11.80
CA THR A 2 -2.58 -11.34 11.71
C THR A 2 -1.34 -11.92 12.41
N GLN A 3 -1.51 -12.73 13.47
CA GLN A 3 -0.40 -13.36 14.20
C GLN A 3 0.41 -14.33 13.32
N LEU A 4 -0.28 -15.26 12.65
CA LEU A 4 0.35 -16.25 11.76
C LEU A 4 1.19 -15.57 10.68
N CYS A 5 0.65 -14.55 10.01
CA CYS A 5 1.38 -13.82 8.98
C CYS A 5 2.62 -13.08 9.53
N ARG A 6 2.60 -12.65 10.79
CA ARG A 6 3.78 -12.06 11.45
C ARG A 6 4.81 -13.12 11.81
N ASP A 7 4.37 -14.28 12.29
CA ASP A 7 5.25 -15.39 12.66
C ASP A 7 6.02 -15.93 11.45
N TYR A 8 5.39 -15.93 10.26
CA TYR A 8 6.05 -16.23 8.98
C TYR A 8 6.81 -15.05 8.36
N GLY A 9 6.86 -13.89 9.01
CA GLY A 9 7.57 -12.70 8.50
C GLY A 9 6.94 -12.06 7.24
N LEU A 10 5.68 -12.37 6.94
CA LEU A 10 4.98 -11.90 5.73
C LEU A 10 4.40 -10.49 5.89
N VAL A 11 4.04 -10.11 7.12
CA VAL A 11 3.48 -8.79 7.42
C VAL A 11 4.16 -8.18 8.63
N GLU A 12 4.26 -6.86 8.61
CA GLU A 12 4.85 -6.08 9.70
C GLU A 12 3.83 -5.79 10.81
N LYS A 13 4.23 -4.93 11.75
CA LYS A 13 3.30 -4.30 12.68
C LYS A 13 2.21 -3.57 11.89
N ALA A 14 0.98 -3.64 12.40
CA ALA A 14 -0.16 -2.99 11.78
C ALA A 14 0.14 -1.50 11.50
N GLY A 15 -0.20 -1.04 10.29
CA GLY A 15 0.05 0.33 9.83
C GLY A 15 1.42 0.54 9.15
N CYS A 16 2.46 -0.24 9.48
CA CYS A 16 3.81 -0.04 8.93
C CYS A 16 3.85 -0.23 7.39
N GLY A 17 3.18 -1.27 6.88
CA GLY A 17 3.10 -1.52 5.45
C GLY A 17 2.42 -0.38 4.66
N LEU A 18 1.32 0.19 5.19
CA LEU A 18 0.64 1.31 4.55
C LEU A 18 1.51 2.57 4.51
N GLN A 19 2.23 2.85 5.60
CA GLN A 19 3.16 3.98 5.64
C GLN A 19 4.30 3.83 4.62
N LYS A 20 4.83 2.61 4.45
CA LYS A 20 5.84 2.33 3.42
C LYS A 20 5.31 2.53 2.00
N ILE A 21 4.09 2.09 1.73
CA ILE A 21 3.46 2.32 0.41
C ILE A 21 3.36 3.82 0.12
N VAL A 22 2.89 4.63 1.07
CA VAL A 22 2.82 6.09 0.93
C VAL A 22 4.21 6.68 0.71
N ALA A 23 5.22 6.23 1.44
CA ALA A 23 6.60 6.68 1.30
C ALA A 23 7.17 6.36 -0.10
N ILE A 24 6.91 5.16 -0.63
CA ILE A 24 7.34 4.75 -1.97
C ILE A 24 6.67 5.61 -3.05
N CYS A 25 5.34 5.82 -2.96
CA CYS A 25 4.64 6.69 -3.90
C CYS A 25 5.25 8.11 -3.92
N LYS A 26 5.59 8.65 -2.74
CA LYS A 26 6.26 9.95 -2.62
C LYS A 26 7.67 9.93 -3.26
N GLN A 27 8.48 8.90 -3.01
CA GLN A 27 9.82 8.77 -3.59
C GLN A 27 9.78 8.69 -5.11
N LEU A 28 8.79 7.98 -5.66
CA LEU A 28 8.59 7.82 -7.10
C LEU A 28 7.86 9.02 -7.75
N LYS A 29 7.58 10.09 -7.00
CA LYS A 29 6.80 11.26 -7.44
C LYS A 29 5.43 10.87 -8.04
N LEU A 30 4.84 9.81 -7.51
CA LEU A 30 3.50 9.36 -7.87
C LEU A 30 2.46 10.08 -7.00
N PRO A 31 1.22 10.24 -7.48
CA PRO A 31 0.13 10.69 -6.63
C PRO A 31 -0.02 9.77 -5.41
N PRO A 32 -0.39 10.32 -4.24
CA PRO A 32 -0.58 9.51 -3.04
C PRO A 32 -1.68 8.46 -3.25
N PRO A 33 -1.55 7.27 -2.65
CA PRO A 33 -2.58 6.24 -2.74
C PRO A 33 -3.87 6.75 -2.10
N GLN A 34 -5.01 6.45 -2.74
CA GLN A 34 -6.33 6.81 -2.20
C GLN A 34 -6.91 5.60 -1.46
N PHE A 35 -7.29 5.82 -0.20
CA PHE A 35 -7.94 4.81 0.63
C PHE A 35 -9.40 5.20 0.81
N GLN A 36 -10.31 4.35 0.34
CA GLN A 36 -11.73 4.50 0.53
C GLN A 36 -12.24 3.29 1.31
N CYS A 37 -13.05 3.54 2.34
CA CYS A 37 -13.69 2.51 3.11
C CYS A 37 -15.19 2.77 3.07
N ASP A 38 -15.93 1.82 2.52
CA ASP A 38 -17.39 1.77 2.66
C ASP A 38 -17.75 0.69 3.70
N SER A 39 -19.05 0.44 3.89
CA SER A 39 -19.54 -0.49 4.92
C SER A 39 -19.07 -1.94 4.72
N ASN A 40 -18.74 -2.33 3.49
CA ASN A 40 -18.46 -3.72 3.12
C ASN A 40 -17.08 -3.92 2.48
N PHE A 41 -16.48 -2.85 1.95
CA PHE A 41 -15.27 -2.91 1.17
C PHE A 41 -14.26 -1.85 1.58
N ILE A 42 -12.99 -2.26 1.52
CA ILE A 42 -11.85 -1.37 1.57
C ILE A 42 -11.27 -1.34 0.15
N LYS A 43 -11.27 -0.16 -0.46
CA LYS A 43 -10.72 0.08 -1.79
C LYS A 43 -9.45 0.92 -1.64
N THR A 44 -8.36 0.44 -2.23
CA THR A 44 -7.09 1.18 -2.32
C THR A 44 -6.73 1.40 -3.78
N THR A 45 -6.58 2.66 -4.19
CA THR A 45 -6.12 3.02 -5.54
C THR A 45 -4.66 3.42 -5.49
N MET A 46 -3.83 2.74 -6.29
CA MET A 46 -2.41 3.04 -6.47
C MET A 46 -2.13 3.41 -7.93
N TYR A 47 -1.23 4.36 -8.13
CA TYR A 47 -0.83 4.80 -9.46
C TYR A 47 0.47 4.12 -9.84
N LYS A 48 0.53 3.56 -11.05
CA LYS A 48 1.76 2.99 -11.61
C LYS A 48 2.57 4.12 -12.24
N THR A 49 3.89 4.07 -12.12
CA THR A 49 4.75 4.89 -12.99
C THR A 49 4.48 4.49 -14.44
N GLY A 50 4.22 5.48 -15.30
CA GLY A 50 4.16 5.22 -16.73
C GLY A 50 5.50 4.63 -17.14
N SER A 51 5.52 3.40 -17.63
CA SER A 51 6.61 2.98 -18.49
C SER A 51 6.41 3.79 -19.76
N SER A 52 7.13 4.91 -19.89
CA SER A 52 7.48 5.43 -21.20
C SER A 52 8.27 4.31 -21.88
N THR A 53 7.57 3.39 -22.54
CA THR A 53 8.14 2.61 -23.63
C THR A 53 8.49 3.63 -24.71
N GLN A 54 9.72 4.12 -24.64
CA GLN A 54 10.41 4.71 -25.77
C GLN A 54 11.48 3.70 -26.21
#